data_AF-A0A7C7UXJ8-F1
#
_entry.id   AF-A0A7C7UXJ8-F1
#
_cell.length_a   1.000
_cell.length_b   1.000
_cell.length_c   1.000
_cell.angle_alpha   90.00
_cell.angle_beta   90.00
_cell.angle_gamma   90.00
#
_symmetry.space_group_name_H-M   'P 1'
#
loop_
_entity.id
_entity.type
_entity.pdbx_description
1 polymer ?
#
loop_
_entity_poly.entity_id
_entity_poly.type
_entity_poly.pdbx_seq_one_letter_code
_entity_poly.pdbx_strand_id
1 'polypeptide(L)' 'MVVKMEENLINVDVLIERLKEKGIEISRSGIYYWILKEVIPSEYIVPKKRGAKRKIYHFKPEVIEYLVEKLRGE' A
#
# COMPACT_ATOMS: atom_id res chain seq x y z
N MET A 1 9.78 -18.22 15.23
CA MET A 1 8.34 -18.12 14.90
C MET A 1 8.24 -17.37 13.58
N VAL A 2 8.09 -18.09 12.48
CA VAL A 2 7.89 -17.48 11.15
C VAL A 2 6.43 -17.05 11.10
N VAL A 3 6.21 -15.77 11.34
CA VAL A 3 4.86 -15.19 11.39
C VAL A 3 4.23 -15.38 10.02
N LYS A 4 3.09 -16.08 10.00
CA LYS A 4 2.24 -16.33 8.83
C LYS A 4 1.97 -15.01 8.09
N MET A 5 2.66 -14.80 6.97
CA MET A 5 2.61 -13.57 6.17
C MET A 5 1.39 -13.50 5.23
N GLU A 6 0.60 -14.57 5.10
CA GLU A 6 -0.38 -14.68 4.01
C GLU A 6 -1.78 -14.09 4.26
N GLU A 7 -2.15 -13.66 5.49
CA GLU A 7 -3.55 -13.24 5.76
C GLU A 7 -3.79 -11.74 5.94
N ASN A 8 -2.76 -10.89 6.00
CA ASN A 8 -2.93 -9.47 6.36
C ASN A 8 -2.75 -8.50 5.18
N LEU A 9 -3.50 -8.72 4.10
CA LEU A 9 -3.61 -7.68 3.08
C LEU A 9 -4.28 -6.43 3.69
N ILE A 10 -3.61 -5.28 3.56
CA ILE A 10 -4.11 -4.01 4.06
C ILE A 10 -4.85 -3.25 2.95
N ASN A 11 -5.88 -2.49 3.31
CA ASN A 11 -6.55 -1.59 2.37
C ASN A 11 -5.84 -0.24 2.30
N VAL A 12 -6.29 0.64 1.40
CA VAL A 12 -5.72 2.00 1.23
C VAL A 12 -5.75 2.80 2.54
N ASP A 13 -6.79 2.67 3.35
CA ASP A 13 -6.94 3.44 4.59
C ASP A 13 -5.93 3.02 5.65
N VAL A 14 -5.77 1.72 5.85
CA VAL A 14 -4.76 1.16 6.73
C VAL A 14 -3.36 1.54 6.25
N LEU A 15 -3.10 1.50 4.94
CA LEU A 15 -1.82 1.95 4.38
C LEU A 15 -1.52 3.41 4.73
N ILE A 16 -2.50 4.31 4.59
CA ILE A 16 -2.35 5.73 4.91
C ILE A 16 -2.08 5.94 6.40
N GLU A 17 -2.84 5.29 7.28
CA GLU A 17 -2.62 5.39 8.72
C GLU A 17 -1.20 4.94 9.11
N ARG A 18 -0.77 3.79 8.59
CA ARG A 18 0.57 3.24 8.87
C ARG A 18 1.69 4.12 8.34
N LEU A 19 1.53 4.71 7.17
CA LEU A 19 2.49 5.67 6.61
C LEU A 19 2.54 6.95 7.46
N LYS A 20 1.39 7.43 7.94
CA LYS A 20 1.30 8.60 8.82
C LYS A 20 2.02 8.36 10.15
N GLU A 21 1.89 7.18 10.76
CA GLU A 21 2.65 6.79 11.95
C GLU A 21 4.17 6.81 11.72
N LYS A 22 4.61 6.62 10.47
CA LYS A 22 6.02 6.70 10.04
C LYS A 22 6.44 8.12 9.61
N GLY A 23 5.56 9.11 9.75
CA GLY A 23 5.81 10.51 9.39
C GLY A 23 5.60 10.83 7.91
N ILE A 24 4.95 9.94 7.14
CA ILE A 24 4.64 10.14 5.72
C ILE A 24 3.15 10.47 5.60
N GLU A 25 2.84 11.75 5.39
CA GLU A 25 1.46 12.19 5.17
C GLU A 25 1.08 12.10 3.69
N ILE A 26 0.09 11.27 3.38
CA ILE A 26 -0.41 11.11 2.02
C ILE A 26 -1.92 10.94 1.96
N SER A 27 -2.54 11.55 0.95
CA SER A 27 -3.97 11.38 0.68
C SER A 27 -4.25 10.10 -0.11
N ARG A 28 -5.51 9.63 -0.11
CA ARG A 28 -5.95 8.53 -0.98
C ARG A 28 -5.60 8.78 -2.45
N SER A 29 -5.80 10.01 -2.94
CA SER A 29 -5.43 10.41 -4.30
C SER A 29 -3.94 10.28 -4.56
N GLY A 30 -3.10 10.58 -3.57
CA GLY A 30 -1.65 10.36 -3.63
C GLY A 30 -1.29 8.89 -3.76
N ILE A 31 -1.94 8.00 -3.01
CA ILE A 31 -1.75 6.54 -3.15
C ILE A 31 -2.12 6.07 -4.56
N TYR A 32 -3.26 6.52 -5.11
CA TYR A 32 -3.62 6.19 -6.49
C TYR A 32 -2.60 6.71 -7.50
N TYR A 33 -2.09 7.92 -7.29
CA TYR A 33 -1.03 8.48 -8.12
C TYR A 33 0.25 7.63 -8.04
N TRP A 34 0.65 7.18 -6.85
CA TRP A 34 1.79 6.27 -6.67
C TRP A 34 1.60 4.92 -7.36
N ILE A 35 0.38 4.37 -7.36
CA ILE A 35 0.07 3.16 -8.12
C ILE A 35 0.21 3.43 -9.63
N LEU A 36 -0.34 4.55 -10.12
CA LEU A 36 -0.30 4.90 -11.54
C LEU A 36 1.11 5.23 -12.05
N LYS A 37 1.97 5.75 -11.18
CA LYS A 37 3.37 6.08 -11.47
C LYS A 37 4.35 4.96 -11.16
N GLU A 38 3.85 3.77 -10.81
CA GLU A 38 4.68 2.61 -10.45
C GLU A 38 5.65 2.91 -9.30
N VAL A 39 5.31 3.90 -8.47
CA VAL A 39 6.04 4.18 -7.23
C VAL A 39 5.87 3.02 -6.27
N ILE A 40 4.65 2.45 -6.21
CA ILE A 40 4.36 1.19 -5.55
C ILE A 40 4.43 0.08 -6.61
N PRO A 41 5.40 -0.84 -6.52
CA PRO A 41 5.51 -1.95 -7.47
C PRO A 41 4.28 -2.85 -7.43
N SER A 42 3.89 -3.40 -8.59
CA SER A 42 2.70 -4.24 -8.72
C SER A 42 2.76 -5.52 -7.86
N GLU A 43 3.94 -5.99 -7.47
CA GLU A 43 4.13 -7.15 -6.59
C GLU A 43 3.54 -6.95 -5.19
N TYR A 44 3.42 -5.69 -4.74
CA TYR A 44 2.82 -5.32 -3.46
C TYR A 44 1.34 -5.02 -3.58
N ILE A 45 0.78 -4.97 -4.80
CA ILE A 45 -0.59 -4.56 -5.05
C ILE A 45 -1.42 -5.80 -5.38
N VAL A 46 -2.48 -6.02 -4.61
CA VAL A 46 -3.47 -7.06 -4.85
C VAL A 46 -4.79 -6.40 -5.25
N PRO A 47 -5.08 -6.28 -6.56
CA PRO A 47 -6.35 -5.73 -7.01
C PRO A 47 -7.47 -6.73 -6.71
N LYS A 48 -8.41 -6.35 -5.83
CA LYS A 48 -9.67 -7.09 -5.62
C LYS A 48 -10.81 -6.43 -6.39
N LYS A 49 -11.65 -7.25 -7.02
CA LYS A 49 -12.90 -6.78 -7.64
C LYS A 49 -13.99 -6.73 -6.56
N ARG A 50 -14.61 -5.57 -6.34
CA ARG A 50 -15.87 -5.48 -5.57
C ARG A 50 -17.01 -5.17 -6.55
N GLY A 51 -17.74 -6.21 -6.93
CA GLY A 51 -18.83 -6.14 -7.91
C GLY A 51 -18.36 -5.85 -9.34
N ALA A 52 -19.27 -5.34 -10.18
CA ALA A 52 -19.08 -5.22 -11.63
C ALA A 52 -18.20 -4.04 -12.10
N LYS A 53 -17.94 -3.02 -11.26
CA LYS A 53 -17.32 -1.76 -11.72
C LYS A 53 -16.24 -1.13 -10.83
N ARG A 54 -16.00 -1.58 -9.58
CA ARG A 54 -15.00 -0.96 -8.69
C ARG A 54 -13.83 -1.90 -8.39
N LYS A 55 -12.63 -1.46 -8.79
CA LYS A 55 -11.35 -2.04 -8.35
C LYS A 55 -11.06 -1.51 -6.95
N ILE A 56 -10.83 -2.41 -6.00
CA ILE A 56 -10.33 -2.07 -4.66
C ILE A 56 -8.90 -2.56 -4.58
N TYR A 57 -7.98 -1.64 -4.34
CA TYR A 57 -6.58 -1.97 -4.14
C TYR A 57 -6.38 -2.41 -2.70
N HIS A 58 -5.86 -3.62 -2.56
CA HIS A 58 -5.26 -4.08 -1.33
C HIS A 58 -3.76 -4.14 -1.53
N PHE A 59 -3.02 -4.09 -0.44
CA PHE A 59 -1.57 -4.10 -0.48
C PHE A 59 -1.04 -5.16 0.47
N LYS A 60 0.11 -5.71 0.12
CA LYS A 60 0.86 -6.50 1.09
C LYS A 60 1.51 -5.53 2.11
N PRO A 61 1.59 -5.91 3.40
CA PRO A 61 2.05 -5.01 4.45
C PRO A 61 3.51 -4.56 4.28
N GLU A 62 4.34 -5.34 3.58
CA GLU A 62 5.74 -5.02 3.29
C GLU A 62 5.88 -3.73 2.45
N VAL A 63 4.80 -3.31 1.76
CA VAL A 63 4.78 -2.04 1.01
C VAL A 63 5.09 -0.83 1.88
N ILE A 64 4.77 -0.89 3.18
CA ILE A 64 5.00 0.21 4.12
C ILE A 64 6.51 0.40 4.31
N GLU A 65 7.23 -0.69 4.56
CA GLU A 65 8.69 -0.65 4.73
C GLU A 65 9.37 -0.18 3.45
N TYR A 66 8.98 -0.75 2.31
CA TYR A 66 9.46 -0.31 1.00
C TYR A 66 9.27 1.20 0.76
N LEU A 67 8.08 1.74 1.03
CA LEU A 67 7.77 3.15 0.85
C LEU A 67 8.56 4.04 1.83
N VAL A 68 8.74 3.58 3.07
CA VAL A 68 9.54 4.31 4.07
C VAL A 68 11.00 4.38 3.66
N GLU A 69 11.58 3.27 3.20
CA GLU A 69 12.97 3.24 2.72
C GLU A 69 13.14 4.12 1.48
N LYS A 70 12.23 4.00 0.50
CA LYS A 70 12.27 4.78 -0.74
C LYS A 70 12.15 6.29 -0.51
N LEU A 71 11.28 6.72 0.41
CA LEU A 71 11.04 8.15 0.67
C LEU A 71 12.04 8.78 1.65
N ARG A 72 12.75 7.99 2.46
CA ARG A 72 13.78 8.48 3.39
C ARG A 72 15.21 8.33 2.85
N GLY A 73 15.40 7.48 1.84
CA GLY A 73 16.70 7.18 1.23
C GLY A 73 17.11 8.11 0.08
N GLU A 74 16.32 9.14 -0.23
CA GLU A 74 16.62 10.21 -1.19
C GLU A 74 16.69 11.58 -0.52
#